data_AF-W7SY39-F1
#
_entry.id   AF-W7SY39-F1
#
_cell.length_a   1.000
_cell.length_b   1.000
_cell.length_c   1.000
_cell.angle_alpha   90.00
_cell.angle_beta   90.00
_cell.angle_gamma   90.00
#
_symmetry.space_group_name_H-M   'P 1'
#
loop_
_entity.id
_entity.type
_entity.pdbx_description
1 polymer ?
#
loop_
_entity_poly.entity_id
_entity_poly.type
_entity_poly.pdbx_seq_one_letter_code
_entity_poly.pdbx_strand_id
1 'polypeptide(L)'
;MDAYQGLSDWVHRIGLNLLALDELEGEDGFHPDFTGASLEGLELALLAHVSEPDVTYDPEHRHLIDGAAGYLGEVLLRQTGGAWGWRGGEPLIRADKALALPPAFPLQIIARAIHEQTEHEFADVYAVWKAAVTRHQVDNPQWTPTKTRTPGVDPFEMTPADAAHIAAWVAERRGAFSQWARTYGADVAWDFQPSSLDALENLLTRITPTTGDLRDPEHRDFVEGAVWYFGEVVRRVRGGTWGFRTQDPAAPNAYAGDPYVQQAGEVDEFVMPIVMLSDFVRNRVAGTLREEYERCASEGTEVG
;
A
#
# COMPACT_ATOMS: atom_id res chain seq x y z
N MET A 1 28.42 -1.12 -7.78
CA MET A 1 27.35 -0.96 -8.79
C MET A 1 26.19 -0.28 -8.07
N ASP A 2 25.78 0.91 -8.49
CA ASP A 2 24.70 1.65 -7.83
C ASP A 2 23.39 0.85 -7.94
N ALA A 3 22.86 0.37 -6.81
CA ALA A 3 21.64 -0.44 -6.82
C ALA A 3 20.37 0.37 -7.14
N TYR A 4 20.47 1.70 -7.15
CA TYR A 4 19.40 2.63 -7.46
C TYR A 4 19.86 3.61 -8.56
N GLN A 5 19.03 3.83 -9.58
CA GLN A 5 19.35 4.77 -10.67
C GLN A 5 18.91 6.21 -10.38
N GLY A 6 18.39 6.49 -9.17
CA GLY A 6 18.02 7.82 -8.72
C GLY A 6 16.82 7.83 -7.76
N LEU A 7 16.29 9.03 -7.51
CA LEU A 7 15.15 9.26 -6.60
C LEU A 7 13.95 8.36 -6.91
N SER A 8 13.61 8.22 -8.18
CA SER A 8 12.45 7.43 -8.61
C SER A 8 12.60 5.98 -8.20
N ASP A 9 13.75 5.35 -8.47
CA ASP A 9 14.00 3.96 -8.09
C ASP A 9 13.96 3.76 -6.58
N TRP A 10 14.57 4.67 -5.81
CA TRP A 10 14.53 4.61 -4.36
C TRP A 10 13.10 4.66 -3.84
N VAL A 11 12.34 5.70 -4.19
CA VAL A 11 10.99 5.97 -3.68
C VAL A 11 10.02 4.83 -4.01
N HIS A 12 10.13 4.19 -5.17
CA HIS A 12 9.28 3.05 -5.54
C HIS A 12 9.67 1.75 -4.84
N ARG A 13 10.87 1.67 -4.27
CA ARG A 13 11.38 0.49 -3.56
C ARG A 13 11.27 0.59 -2.05
N ILE A 14 11.00 1.76 -1.47
CA ILE A 14 10.90 1.90 -0.01
C ILE A 14 9.92 0.88 0.56
N GLY A 15 8.71 0.73 0.00
CA GLY A 15 7.74 -0.27 0.47
C GLY A 15 8.30 -1.70 0.49
N LEU A 16 9.05 -2.10 -0.54
CA LEU A 16 9.70 -3.41 -0.59
C LEU A 16 10.87 -3.53 0.39
N ASN A 17 11.66 -2.48 0.56
CA ASN A 17 12.79 -2.46 1.47
C ASN A 17 12.32 -2.56 2.93
N LEU A 18 11.16 -2.00 3.26
CA LEU A 18 10.58 -2.07 4.60
C LEU A 18 10.25 -3.51 5.02
N LEU A 19 9.94 -4.40 4.08
CA LEU A 19 9.71 -5.83 4.37
C LEU A 19 10.96 -6.52 4.96
N ALA A 20 12.17 -5.98 4.72
CA ALA A 20 13.37 -6.49 5.36
C ALA A 20 13.38 -6.28 6.88
N LEU A 21 12.54 -5.36 7.39
CA LEU A 21 12.45 -5.09 8.83
C LEU A 21 11.66 -6.15 9.60
N ASP A 22 10.96 -7.05 8.91
CA ASP A 22 10.33 -8.23 9.52
C ASP A 22 11.38 -9.08 10.26
N GLU A 23 12.64 -9.05 9.82
CA GLU A 23 13.76 -9.72 10.48
C GLU A 23 14.07 -9.14 11.87
N LEU A 24 13.75 -7.86 12.10
CA LEU A 24 14.00 -7.16 13.36
C LEU A 24 12.77 -7.09 14.26
N GLU A 25 11.59 -7.48 13.78
CA GLU A 25 10.35 -7.27 14.51
C GLU A 25 10.32 -8.07 15.82
N GLY A 26 10.04 -7.37 16.92
CA GLY A 26 10.03 -7.93 18.27
C GLY A 26 11.41 -7.97 18.95
N GLU A 27 12.49 -7.74 18.22
CA GLU A 27 13.83 -7.63 18.79
C GLU A 27 14.05 -6.26 19.44
N ASP A 28 14.63 -6.26 20.64
CA ASP A 28 14.86 -5.04 21.44
C ASP A 28 13.62 -4.13 21.58
N GLY A 29 12.42 -4.74 21.51
CA GLY A 29 11.14 -4.03 21.57
C GLY A 29 10.79 -3.24 20.31
N PHE A 30 11.47 -3.46 19.19
CA PHE A 30 11.15 -2.84 17.92
C PHE A 30 9.82 -3.38 17.38
N HIS A 31 8.89 -2.46 17.14
CA HIS A 31 7.66 -2.71 16.39
C HIS A 31 7.48 -1.58 15.36
N PRO A 32 7.32 -1.90 14.07
CA PRO A 32 7.19 -0.89 13.03
C PRO A 32 5.82 -0.19 13.10
N ASP A 33 5.74 0.94 13.79
CA ASP A 33 4.52 1.76 13.93
C ASP A 33 4.63 3.15 13.28
N PHE A 34 5.78 3.41 12.65
CA PHE A 34 6.19 4.70 12.08
C PHE A 34 6.11 5.90 13.05
N THR A 35 6.32 5.66 14.34
CA THR A 35 6.42 6.70 15.35
C THR A 35 7.86 6.91 15.82
N GLY A 36 8.12 8.05 16.47
CA GLY A 36 9.42 8.28 17.11
C GLY A 36 9.76 7.29 18.23
N ALA A 37 8.75 6.62 18.82
CA ALA A 37 8.97 5.66 19.91
C ALA A 37 9.64 4.37 19.42
N SER A 38 9.38 3.96 18.17
CA SER A 38 10.00 2.79 17.56
C SER A 38 11.49 2.95 17.22
N LEU A 39 12.02 4.18 17.19
CA LEU A 39 13.35 4.45 16.65
C LEU A 39 14.50 3.93 17.53
N GLU A 40 14.32 3.93 18.85
CA GLU A 40 15.30 3.38 19.80
C GLU A 40 15.40 1.86 19.64
N GLY A 41 14.25 1.16 19.60
CA GLY A 41 14.22 -0.28 19.34
C GLY A 41 14.81 -0.64 17.97
N LEU A 42 14.52 0.14 16.92
CA LEU A 42 15.09 -0.08 15.59
C LEU A 42 16.62 0.02 15.59
N GLU A 43 17.18 1.04 16.27
CA GLU A 43 18.62 1.24 16.34
C GLU A 43 19.29 0.08 17.08
N LEU A 44 18.76 -0.32 18.24
CA LEU A 44 19.26 -1.45 19.03
C LEU A 44 19.22 -2.76 18.22
N ALA A 45 18.07 -3.10 17.64
CA ALA A 45 17.90 -4.31 16.86
C ALA A 45 18.84 -4.35 15.64
N LEU A 46 19.03 -3.20 14.98
CA LEU A 46 19.95 -3.09 13.85
C LEU A 46 21.41 -3.30 14.26
N LEU A 47 21.84 -2.76 15.40
CA LEU A 47 23.21 -2.92 15.91
C LEU A 47 23.50 -4.35 16.38
N ALA A 48 22.49 -5.04 16.91
CA ALA A 48 22.58 -6.46 17.24
C ALA A 48 22.85 -7.32 15.99
N HIS A 49 22.30 -6.93 14.84
CA HIS A 49 22.44 -7.64 13.57
C HIS A 49 23.65 -7.23 12.73
N VAL A 50 24.13 -6.00 12.89
CA VAL A 50 25.20 -5.42 12.07
C VAL A 50 26.37 -5.00 12.96
N SER A 51 27.29 -5.95 13.20
CA SER A 51 28.38 -5.77 14.15
C SER A 51 29.69 -5.22 13.56
N GLU A 52 29.83 -5.14 12.22
CA GLU A 52 31.06 -4.63 11.59
C GLU A 52 30.85 -3.28 10.86
N PRO A 53 31.78 -2.32 11.01
CA PRO A 53 31.59 -0.95 10.50
C PRO A 53 31.61 -0.82 8.97
N ASP A 54 32.13 -1.80 8.23
CA ASP A 54 32.20 -1.77 6.75
C ASP A 54 30.95 -2.39 6.08
N VAL A 55 29.98 -2.83 6.88
CA VAL A 55 28.78 -3.58 6.43
C VAL A 55 27.77 -2.70 5.70
N THR A 56 27.88 -1.38 5.81
CA THR A 56 27.02 -0.44 5.05
C THR A 56 27.19 -0.56 3.53
N TYR A 57 28.27 -1.19 3.05
CA TYR A 57 28.49 -1.49 1.64
C TYR A 57 28.47 -2.99 1.32
N ASP A 58 28.21 -3.84 2.32
CA ASP A 58 28.08 -5.28 2.14
C ASP A 58 26.76 -5.59 1.42
N PRO A 59 26.80 -6.25 0.24
CA PRO A 59 25.59 -6.70 -0.44
C PRO A 59 24.68 -7.57 0.42
N GLU A 60 25.21 -8.32 1.39
CA GLU A 60 24.42 -9.21 2.24
C GLU A 60 23.47 -8.42 3.15
N HIS A 61 23.94 -7.36 3.81
CA HIS A 61 23.13 -6.58 4.76
C HIS A 61 22.45 -5.36 4.14
N ARG A 62 22.70 -5.10 2.85
CA ARG A 62 22.20 -3.90 2.16
C ARG A 62 20.68 -3.75 2.21
N HIS A 63 19.92 -4.84 2.08
CA HIS A 63 18.46 -4.80 2.07
C HIS A 63 17.92 -4.36 3.43
N LEU A 64 18.51 -4.85 4.53
CA LEU A 64 18.17 -4.44 5.89
C LEU A 64 18.54 -2.97 6.15
N ILE A 65 19.73 -2.53 5.73
CA ILE A 65 20.17 -1.14 5.85
C ILE A 65 19.28 -0.19 5.05
N ASP A 66 18.92 -0.56 3.81
CA ASP A 66 18.00 0.21 2.98
C ASP A 66 16.58 0.25 3.60
N GLY A 67 16.14 -0.85 4.22
CA GLY A 67 14.88 -0.92 4.98
C GLY A 67 14.87 0.03 6.17
N ALA A 68 15.91 -0.02 7.01
CA ALA A 68 16.06 0.88 8.17
C ALA A 68 16.17 2.35 7.74
N ALA A 69 16.89 2.63 6.65
CA ALA A 69 17.01 3.97 6.08
C ALA A 69 15.67 4.50 5.56
N GLY A 70 14.90 3.64 4.88
CA GLY A 70 13.54 3.91 4.46
C GLY A 70 12.66 4.24 5.65
N TYR A 71 12.64 3.39 6.66
CA TYR A 71 11.82 3.56 7.87
C TYR A 71 12.16 4.84 8.64
N LEU A 72 13.44 5.08 8.94
CA LEU A 72 13.90 6.30 9.62
C LEU A 72 13.49 7.56 8.85
N GLY A 73 13.71 7.56 7.53
CA GLY A 73 13.32 8.69 6.68
C GLY A 73 11.81 8.93 6.69
N GLU A 74 11.02 7.86 6.67
CA GLU A 74 9.57 7.89 6.72
C GLU A 74 9.02 8.38 8.08
N VAL A 75 9.62 7.99 9.20
CA VAL A 75 9.28 8.51 10.54
C VAL A 75 9.55 10.02 10.62
N LEU A 76 10.72 10.45 10.15
CA LEU A 76 11.08 11.88 10.15
C LEU A 76 10.15 12.71 9.25
N LEU A 77 9.87 12.22 8.04
CA LEU A 77 8.96 12.90 7.11
C LEU A 77 7.51 12.97 7.63
N ARG A 78 7.01 11.95 8.35
CA ARG A 78 5.70 12.02 9.01
C ARG A 78 5.66 13.08 10.10
N GLN A 79 6.76 13.27 10.83
CA GLN A 79 6.86 14.29 11.88
C GLN A 79 6.99 15.71 11.31
N THR A 80 7.76 15.90 10.23
CA THR A 80 8.15 17.24 9.75
C THR A 80 7.57 17.64 8.41
N GLY A 81 6.86 16.75 7.73
CA GLY A 81 6.47 16.94 6.34
C GLY A 81 7.69 16.93 5.41
N GLY A 82 7.52 17.51 4.22
CA GLY A 82 8.58 17.61 3.22
C GLY A 82 8.63 16.40 2.30
N ALA A 83 9.80 16.03 1.76
CA ALA A 83 9.90 15.01 0.73
C ALA A 83 11.25 14.27 0.73
N TRP A 84 11.25 13.08 0.15
CA TRP A 84 12.47 12.43 -0.31
C TRP A 84 13.14 13.24 -1.42
N GLY A 85 14.46 13.14 -1.47
CA GLY A 85 15.32 13.73 -2.48
C GLY A 85 16.51 12.83 -2.76
N TRP A 86 17.31 13.23 -3.75
CA TRP A 86 18.50 12.49 -4.17
C TRP A 86 19.65 13.46 -4.38
N ARG A 87 20.82 13.14 -3.83
CA ARG A 87 22.04 13.94 -4.05
C ARG A 87 23.24 13.04 -3.95
N GLY A 88 24.16 13.13 -4.92
CA GLY A 88 25.45 12.45 -4.81
C GLY A 88 25.38 10.92 -4.77
N GLY A 89 24.31 10.31 -5.30
CA GLY A 89 24.14 8.85 -5.31
C GLY A 89 23.43 8.27 -4.09
N GLU A 90 22.97 9.12 -3.16
CA GLU A 90 22.30 8.70 -1.92
C GLU A 90 20.92 9.35 -1.77
N PRO A 91 19.96 8.64 -1.13
CA PRO A 91 18.69 9.22 -0.73
C PRO A 91 18.88 10.18 0.43
N LEU A 92 18.10 11.25 0.41
CA LEU A 92 18.01 12.22 1.50
C LEU A 92 16.54 12.56 1.76
N ILE A 93 16.27 13.12 2.92
CA ILE A 93 14.98 13.74 3.23
C ILE A 93 15.16 15.25 3.41
N ARG A 94 14.16 16.01 2.98
CA ARG A 94 14.03 17.44 3.26
C ARG A 94 12.74 17.63 4.03
N ALA A 95 12.83 18.20 5.22
CA ALA A 95 11.65 18.62 5.97
C ALA A 95 10.84 19.68 5.21
N ASP A 96 9.62 19.97 5.70
CA ASP A 96 8.85 21.13 5.23
C ASP A 96 9.73 22.40 5.28
N LYS A 97 9.69 23.18 4.20
CA LYS A 97 10.54 24.38 4.03
C LYS A 97 10.31 25.39 5.15
N ALA A 98 9.12 25.40 5.76
CA ALA A 98 8.77 26.28 6.88
C ALA A 98 9.65 26.05 8.14
N LEU A 99 10.22 24.85 8.28
CA LEU A 99 11.04 24.47 9.43
C LEU A 99 12.51 24.87 9.29
N ALA A 100 12.96 25.22 8.08
CA ALA A 100 14.35 25.59 7.77
C ALA A 100 15.41 24.59 8.27
N LEU A 101 15.05 23.31 8.38
CA LEU A 101 15.98 22.25 8.75
C LEU A 101 16.93 21.90 7.60
N PRO A 102 18.19 21.54 7.88
CA PRO A 102 19.07 20.99 6.87
C PRO A 102 18.53 19.63 6.37
N PRO A 103 18.85 19.23 5.12
CA PRO A 103 18.55 17.87 4.66
C PRO A 103 19.22 16.82 5.54
N ALA A 104 18.52 15.73 5.85
CA ALA A 104 19.08 14.57 6.52
C ALA A 104 19.32 13.43 5.53
N PHE A 105 20.36 12.64 5.78
CA PHE A 105 20.78 11.51 4.95
C PHE A 105 20.63 10.24 5.78
N PRO A 106 19.51 9.50 5.68
CA PRO A 106 19.24 8.35 6.55
C PRO A 106 20.37 7.31 6.56
N LEU A 107 20.97 7.01 5.40
CA LEU A 107 22.12 6.10 5.30
C LEU A 107 23.34 6.60 6.09
N GLN A 108 23.58 7.91 6.15
CA GLN A 108 24.69 8.48 6.92
C GLN A 108 24.42 8.46 8.42
N ILE A 109 23.16 8.61 8.83
CA ILE A 109 22.74 8.50 10.23
C ILE A 109 22.96 7.06 10.70
N ILE A 110 22.51 6.07 9.91
CA ILE A 110 22.72 4.65 10.18
C ILE A 110 24.21 4.30 10.21
N ALA A 111 24.98 4.76 9.22
CA ALA A 111 26.42 4.53 9.19
C ALA A 111 27.14 5.10 10.42
N ARG A 112 26.73 6.29 10.89
CA ARG A 112 27.25 6.85 12.14
C ARG A 112 26.89 5.99 13.35
N ALA A 113 25.63 5.57 13.47
CA ALA A 113 25.18 4.73 14.58
C ALA A 113 25.96 3.42 14.66
N ILE A 114 26.15 2.73 13.52
CA ILE A 114 26.94 1.49 13.44
C ILE A 114 28.41 1.75 13.75
N HIS A 115 29.00 2.83 13.22
CA HIS A 115 30.42 3.11 13.43
C HIS A 115 30.74 3.50 14.88
N GLU A 116 29.90 4.34 15.47
CA GLU A 116 30.08 4.87 16.82
C GLU A 116 29.46 3.97 17.90
N GLN A 117 28.65 2.97 17.49
CA GLN A 117 27.89 2.09 18.37
C GLN A 117 27.04 2.89 19.36
N THR A 118 26.38 3.93 18.83
CA THR A 118 25.39 4.71 19.60
C THR A 118 24.12 3.91 19.73
N GLU A 119 23.39 4.06 20.83
CA GLU A 119 22.09 3.39 21.05
C GLU A 119 20.93 4.41 21.01
N HIS A 120 21.17 5.61 20.48
CA HIS A 120 20.25 6.76 20.59
C HIS A 120 20.33 7.76 19.44
N GLU A 121 21.13 7.52 18.41
CA GLU A 121 21.32 8.44 17.29
C GLU A 121 20.02 8.71 16.53
N PHE A 122 19.18 7.69 16.31
CA PHE A 122 17.91 7.82 15.60
C PHE A 122 16.91 8.63 16.43
N ALA A 123 16.83 8.32 17.72
CA ALA A 123 15.97 9.03 18.66
C ALA A 123 16.38 10.51 18.82
N ASP A 124 17.68 10.79 18.87
CA ASP A 124 18.23 12.15 18.99
C ASP A 124 17.91 12.99 17.75
N VAL A 125 18.14 12.45 16.54
CA VAL A 125 17.78 13.14 15.30
C VAL A 125 16.28 13.44 15.26
N TYR A 126 15.44 12.47 15.64
CA TYR A 126 13.99 12.67 15.71
C TYR A 126 13.60 13.75 16.73
N ALA A 127 14.23 13.76 17.92
CA ALA A 127 13.96 14.77 18.95
C ALA A 127 14.29 16.19 18.46
N VAL A 128 15.39 16.37 17.75
CA VAL A 128 15.77 17.66 17.14
C VAL A 128 14.73 18.11 16.12
N TRP A 129 14.29 17.20 15.24
CA TRP A 129 13.31 17.48 14.19
C TRP A 129 11.92 17.78 14.77
N LYS A 130 11.49 17.02 15.78
CA LYS A 130 10.25 17.26 16.53
C LYS A 130 10.27 18.61 17.25
N ALA A 131 11.38 19.00 17.87
CA ALA A 131 11.51 20.28 18.53
C ALA A 131 11.40 21.47 17.54
N ALA A 132 11.85 21.31 16.30
CA ALA A 132 11.66 22.32 15.26
C ALA A 132 10.18 22.52 14.90
N VAL A 133 9.42 21.42 14.79
CA VAL A 133 7.97 21.46 14.57
C VAL A 133 7.27 22.17 15.72
N THR A 134 7.56 21.78 16.96
CA THR A 134 6.97 22.42 18.15
C THR A 134 7.26 23.92 18.18
N ARG A 135 8.50 24.33 17.90
CA ARG A 135 8.88 25.74 17.85
C ARG A 135 8.10 26.51 16.78
N HIS A 136 7.95 25.94 15.58
CA HIS A 136 7.22 26.60 14.50
C HIS A 136 5.72 26.73 14.81
N GLN A 137 5.13 25.73 15.46
CA GLN A 137 3.72 25.72 15.84
C GLN A 137 3.36 26.72 16.94
N VAL A 138 4.29 27.07 17.83
CA VAL A 138 4.08 28.13 18.83
C VAL A 138 3.71 29.45 18.14
N ASP A 139 4.43 29.80 17.06
CA ASP A 139 4.18 31.02 16.29
C ASP A 139 3.12 30.84 15.20
N ASN A 140 2.84 29.59 14.79
CA ASN A 140 1.91 29.25 13.71
C ASN A 140 0.96 28.09 14.10
N PRO A 141 -0.03 28.30 15.01
CA PRO A 141 -0.84 27.21 15.54
C PRO A 141 -1.75 26.50 14.54
N GLN A 142 -2.04 27.14 13.40
CA GLN A 142 -2.84 26.57 12.31
C GLN A 142 -1.97 25.85 11.27
N TRP A 143 -0.65 25.95 11.36
CA TRP A 143 0.25 25.27 10.44
C TRP A 143 0.39 23.80 10.84
N THR A 144 0.30 22.94 9.83
CA THR A 144 0.57 21.51 9.94
C THR A 144 1.58 21.10 8.88
N PRO A 145 2.58 20.27 9.22
CA PRO A 145 3.56 19.80 8.26
C PRO A 145 2.88 19.04 7.12
N THR A 146 3.32 19.28 5.88
CA THR A 146 2.79 18.58 4.70
C THR A 146 3.86 17.71 4.08
N LYS A 147 3.65 16.39 4.07
CA LYS A 147 4.54 15.39 3.46
C LYS A 147 4.16 15.13 2.00
N THR A 148 5.14 15.10 1.10
CA THR A 148 5.03 14.51 -0.24
C THR A 148 4.99 13.00 -0.11
N ARG A 149 3.97 12.41 -0.73
CA ARG A 149 3.67 10.99 -0.65
C ARG A 149 4.84 10.09 -1.09
N THR A 150 5.00 8.97 -0.38
CA THR A 150 5.84 7.82 -0.72
C THR A 150 4.96 6.65 -1.18
N PRO A 151 5.01 6.24 -2.47
CA PRO A 151 4.29 5.07 -2.97
C PRO A 151 4.66 3.78 -2.24
N GLY A 152 3.67 2.91 -1.96
CA GLY A 152 3.88 1.63 -1.27
C GLY A 152 4.20 1.77 0.23
N VAL A 153 4.03 2.97 0.79
CA VAL A 153 4.26 3.25 2.22
C VAL A 153 3.13 4.10 2.78
N ASP A 154 2.81 5.20 2.08
CA ASP A 154 1.65 6.01 2.43
C ASP A 154 0.39 5.41 1.81
N PRO A 155 -0.72 5.33 2.58
CA PRO A 155 -2.02 4.93 2.05
C PRO A 155 -2.34 5.70 0.78
N PHE A 156 -2.90 5.01 -0.21
CA PHE A 156 -3.36 5.68 -1.41
C PHE A 156 -4.62 6.49 -1.09
N GLU A 157 -4.49 7.81 -0.96
CA GLU A 157 -5.64 8.70 -0.94
C GLU A 157 -6.15 8.89 -2.38
N MET A 158 -7.35 8.40 -2.62
CA MET A 158 -8.05 8.57 -3.89
C MET A 158 -8.31 10.06 -4.15
N THR A 159 -8.09 10.51 -5.38
CA THR A 159 -8.39 11.91 -5.73
C THR A 159 -9.89 12.20 -5.52
N PRO A 160 -10.31 13.45 -5.24
CA PRO A 160 -11.73 13.76 -5.10
C PRO A 160 -12.56 13.38 -6.33
N ALA A 161 -11.96 13.45 -7.53
CA ALA A 161 -12.61 13.07 -8.78
C ALA A 161 -12.79 11.54 -8.87
N ASP A 162 -11.74 10.77 -8.58
CA ASP A 162 -11.84 9.30 -8.55
C ASP A 162 -12.81 8.84 -7.45
N ALA A 163 -12.81 9.50 -6.28
CA ALA A 163 -13.72 9.22 -5.17
C ALA A 163 -15.19 9.47 -5.54
N ALA A 164 -15.46 10.60 -6.22
CA ALA A 164 -16.80 10.88 -6.74
C ALA A 164 -17.22 9.87 -7.83
N HIS A 165 -16.29 9.48 -8.71
CA HIS A 165 -16.54 8.50 -9.75
C HIS A 165 -16.91 7.14 -9.17
N ILE A 166 -16.08 6.58 -8.28
CA ILE A 166 -16.35 5.26 -7.71
C ILE A 166 -17.62 5.26 -6.84
N ALA A 167 -17.89 6.34 -6.11
CA ALA A 167 -19.11 6.46 -5.33
C ALA A 167 -20.36 6.45 -6.22
N ALA A 168 -20.34 7.17 -7.34
CA ALA A 168 -21.42 7.17 -8.32
C ALA A 168 -21.61 5.79 -8.96
N TRP A 169 -20.51 5.16 -9.40
CA TRP A 169 -20.53 3.82 -9.97
C TRP A 169 -21.11 2.78 -8.99
N VAL A 170 -20.64 2.75 -7.73
CA VAL A 170 -21.17 1.84 -6.70
C VAL A 170 -22.67 2.07 -6.44
N ALA A 171 -23.11 3.34 -6.39
CA ALA A 171 -24.51 3.67 -6.18
C ALA A 171 -25.39 3.21 -7.35
N GLU A 172 -24.92 3.40 -8.58
CA GLU A 172 -25.59 2.94 -9.80
C GLU A 172 -25.71 1.41 -9.84
N ARG A 173 -24.61 0.69 -9.63
CA ARG A 173 -24.60 -0.78 -9.64
C ARG A 173 -25.50 -1.35 -8.54
N ARG A 174 -25.47 -0.77 -7.34
CA ARG A 174 -26.37 -1.13 -6.23
C ARG A 174 -27.84 -0.93 -6.60
N GLY A 175 -28.17 0.18 -7.27
CA GLY A 175 -29.53 0.46 -7.73
C GLY A 175 -29.99 -0.48 -8.86
N ALA A 176 -29.10 -0.83 -9.78
CA ALA A 176 -29.38 -1.70 -10.92
C ALA A 176 -29.38 -3.20 -10.57
N PHE A 177 -28.82 -3.60 -9.44
CA PHE A 177 -28.58 -5.00 -9.09
C PHE A 177 -29.82 -5.90 -9.17
N SER A 178 -30.99 -5.41 -8.71
CA SER A 178 -32.24 -6.19 -8.77
C SER A 178 -32.70 -6.48 -10.22
N GLN A 179 -32.37 -5.61 -11.17
CA GLN A 179 -32.63 -5.87 -12.59
C GLN A 179 -31.56 -6.80 -13.16
N TRP A 180 -30.28 -6.54 -12.88
CA TRP A 180 -29.16 -7.38 -13.32
C TRP A 180 -29.36 -8.84 -12.90
N ALA A 181 -29.72 -9.09 -11.64
CA ALA A 181 -29.99 -10.42 -11.10
C ALA A 181 -31.12 -11.14 -11.86
N ARG A 182 -32.20 -10.42 -12.20
CA ARG A 182 -33.31 -10.97 -12.99
C ARG A 182 -32.92 -11.27 -14.44
N THR A 183 -32.08 -10.43 -15.04
CA THR A 183 -31.63 -10.59 -16.42
C THR A 183 -30.70 -11.78 -16.58
N TYR A 184 -29.71 -11.92 -15.69
CA TYR A 184 -28.62 -12.88 -15.89
C TYR A 184 -28.73 -14.15 -15.05
N GLY A 185 -29.44 -14.13 -13.92
CA GLY A 185 -29.57 -15.29 -13.04
C GLY A 185 -30.87 -15.28 -12.25
N ALA A 186 -32.01 -15.28 -12.94
CA ALA A 186 -33.33 -15.24 -12.31
C ALA A 186 -33.57 -16.39 -11.32
N ASP A 187 -32.97 -17.55 -11.58
CA ASP A 187 -33.08 -18.76 -10.76
C ASP A 187 -31.95 -18.89 -9.72
N VAL A 188 -31.06 -17.90 -9.62
CA VAL A 188 -29.92 -17.92 -8.69
C VAL A 188 -30.26 -17.11 -7.45
N ALA A 189 -29.99 -17.69 -6.28
CA ALA A 189 -30.02 -16.96 -5.02
C ALA A 189 -28.75 -16.08 -4.91
N TRP A 190 -28.86 -14.81 -5.30
CA TRP A 190 -27.76 -13.85 -5.20
C TRP A 190 -27.65 -13.26 -3.79
N ASP A 191 -27.14 -14.05 -2.85
CA ASP A 191 -27.09 -13.76 -1.41
C ASP A 191 -25.71 -13.32 -0.89
N PHE A 192 -24.73 -13.18 -1.79
CA PHE A 192 -23.33 -12.86 -1.51
C PHE A 192 -22.61 -13.96 -0.70
N GLN A 193 -23.12 -15.21 -0.75
CA GLN A 193 -22.48 -16.39 -0.16
C GLN A 193 -21.65 -17.15 -1.21
N PRO A 194 -20.71 -18.02 -0.78
CA PRO A 194 -19.85 -18.78 -1.70
C PRO A 194 -20.60 -19.53 -2.82
N SER A 195 -21.78 -20.09 -2.53
CA SER A 195 -22.58 -20.81 -3.53
C SER A 195 -23.05 -19.92 -4.70
N SER A 196 -23.21 -18.62 -4.47
CA SER A 196 -23.55 -17.66 -5.53
C SER A 196 -22.38 -17.39 -6.50
N LEU A 197 -21.14 -17.64 -6.07
CA LEU A 197 -19.94 -17.46 -6.88
C LEU A 197 -19.81 -18.55 -7.95
N ASP A 198 -20.15 -19.80 -7.64
CA ASP A 198 -20.22 -20.86 -8.64
C ASP A 198 -21.24 -20.52 -9.75
N ALA A 199 -22.36 -19.91 -9.37
CA ALA A 199 -23.36 -19.45 -10.33
C ALA A 199 -22.82 -18.30 -11.20
N LEU A 200 -22.02 -17.39 -10.63
CA LEU A 200 -21.33 -16.34 -11.36
C LEU A 200 -20.30 -16.91 -12.35
N GLU A 201 -19.49 -17.88 -11.94
CA GLU A 201 -18.53 -18.60 -12.79
C GLU A 201 -19.20 -19.27 -14.00
N ASN A 202 -20.35 -19.91 -13.75
CA ASN A 202 -21.16 -20.49 -14.81
C ASN A 202 -21.69 -19.43 -15.79
N LEU A 203 -22.05 -18.23 -15.31
CA LEU A 203 -22.47 -17.14 -16.18
C LEU A 203 -21.33 -16.55 -16.99
N LEU A 204 -20.17 -16.32 -16.37
CA LEU A 204 -18.96 -15.87 -17.06
C LEU A 204 -18.59 -16.83 -18.19
N THR A 205 -18.70 -18.14 -17.94
CA THR A 205 -18.45 -19.18 -18.95
C THR A 205 -19.38 -19.09 -20.15
N ARG A 206 -20.64 -18.70 -19.95
CA ARG A 206 -21.66 -18.64 -21.02
C ARG A 206 -21.71 -17.30 -21.75
N ILE A 207 -21.54 -16.20 -21.02
CA ILE A 207 -21.77 -14.85 -21.54
C ILE A 207 -20.46 -14.21 -22.02
N THR A 208 -19.35 -14.45 -21.30
CA THR A 208 -18.04 -13.88 -21.60
C THR A 208 -16.97 -14.98 -21.68
N PRO A 209 -17.04 -15.89 -22.66
CA PRO A 209 -16.17 -17.06 -22.72
C PRO A 209 -14.68 -16.74 -22.93
N THR A 210 -14.33 -15.54 -23.35
CA THR A 210 -12.95 -15.11 -23.54
C THR A 210 -12.63 -13.89 -22.69
N THR A 211 -11.35 -13.68 -22.39
CA THR A 211 -10.91 -12.46 -21.69
C THR A 211 -11.16 -11.20 -22.50
N GLY A 212 -11.32 -11.31 -23.83
CA GLY A 212 -11.72 -10.21 -24.70
C GLY A 212 -13.17 -9.79 -24.45
N ASP A 213 -14.06 -10.75 -24.23
CA ASP A 213 -15.48 -10.49 -23.97
C ASP A 213 -15.71 -9.72 -22.66
N LEU A 214 -14.79 -9.84 -21.69
CA LEU A 214 -14.80 -9.04 -20.46
C LEU A 214 -14.54 -7.55 -20.71
N ARG A 215 -14.00 -7.18 -21.88
CA ARG A 215 -13.75 -5.78 -22.29
C ARG A 215 -14.65 -5.35 -23.44
N ASP A 216 -15.52 -6.24 -23.94
CA ASP A 216 -16.43 -5.94 -25.03
C ASP A 216 -17.57 -5.02 -24.53
N PRO A 217 -17.80 -3.86 -25.19
CA PRO A 217 -18.95 -3.01 -24.88
C PRO A 217 -20.31 -3.71 -24.91
N GLU A 218 -20.50 -4.76 -25.71
CA GLU A 218 -21.74 -5.53 -25.79
C GLU A 218 -22.04 -6.29 -24.48
N HIS A 219 -21.01 -6.64 -23.72
CA HIS A 219 -21.12 -7.36 -22.45
C HIS A 219 -21.00 -6.45 -21.23
N ARG A 220 -20.88 -5.14 -21.43
CA ARG A 220 -20.57 -4.16 -20.36
C ARG A 220 -21.51 -4.26 -19.15
N ASP A 221 -22.83 -4.33 -19.38
CA ASP A 221 -23.80 -4.40 -18.28
C ASP A 221 -23.63 -5.66 -17.42
N PHE A 222 -23.43 -6.82 -18.08
CA PHE A 222 -23.14 -8.06 -17.40
C PHE A 222 -21.84 -7.98 -16.60
N VAL A 223 -20.74 -7.56 -17.24
CA VAL A 223 -19.40 -7.53 -16.66
C VAL A 223 -19.32 -6.56 -15.49
N GLU A 224 -19.83 -5.34 -15.63
CA GLU A 224 -19.78 -4.37 -14.53
C GLU A 224 -20.62 -4.82 -13.33
N GLY A 225 -21.76 -5.47 -13.56
CA GLY A 225 -22.53 -6.09 -12.48
C GLY A 225 -21.82 -7.28 -11.83
N ALA A 226 -21.10 -8.09 -12.60
CA ALA A 226 -20.27 -9.18 -12.09
C ALA A 226 -19.09 -8.67 -11.24
N VAL A 227 -18.38 -7.63 -11.72
CA VAL A 227 -17.30 -6.93 -11.00
C VAL A 227 -17.82 -6.38 -9.68
N TRP A 228 -18.96 -5.68 -9.72
CA TRP A 228 -19.60 -5.15 -8.51
C TRP A 228 -20.03 -6.26 -7.54
N TYR A 229 -20.64 -7.33 -8.06
CA TYR A 229 -21.14 -8.42 -7.23
C TYR A 229 -20.00 -9.12 -6.49
N PHE A 230 -18.96 -9.55 -7.21
CA PHE A 230 -17.80 -10.20 -6.61
C PHE A 230 -17.06 -9.26 -5.65
N GLY A 231 -16.91 -7.98 -6.00
CA GLY A 231 -16.35 -6.97 -5.10
C GLY A 231 -17.16 -6.80 -3.81
N GLU A 232 -18.50 -6.80 -3.87
CA GLU A 232 -19.34 -6.76 -2.66
C GLU A 232 -19.23 -8.03 -1.83
N VAL A 233 -19.01 -9.19 -2.46
CA VAL A 233 -18.76 -10.45 -1.75
C VAL A 233 -17.49 -10.33 -0.90
N VAL A 234 -16.35 -9.98 -1.52
CA VAL A 234 -15.08 -9.84 -0.78
C VAL A 234 -15.14 -8.73 0.26
N ARG A 235 -15.79 -7.60 -0.05
CA ARG A 235 -15.96 -6.47 0.89
C ARG A 235 -16.82 -6.83 2.10
N ARG A 236 -17.80 -7.72 1.97
CA ARG A 236 -18.66 -8.14 3.09
C ARG A 236 -17.98 -9.14 4.02
N VAL A 237 -17.09 -9.96 3.48
CA VAL A 237 -16.37 -10.99 4.23
C VAL A 237 -15.27 -10.37 5.10
N ARG A 238 -14.42 -9.52 4.50
CA ARG A 238 -13.25 -8.96 5.19
C ARG A 238 -13.41 -7.47 5.57
N GLY A 239 -14.50 -6.83 5.15
CA GLY A 239 -14.61 -5.38 5.21
C GLY A 239 -13.86 -4.69 4.06
N GLY A 240 -13.72 -3.37 4.15
CA GLY A 240 -13.00 -2.57 3.16
C GLY A 240 -13.86 -1.58 2.39
N THR A 241 -13.20 -0.84 1.50
CA THR A 241 -13.79 0.26 0.72
C THR A 241 -13.50 0.12 -0.76
N TRP A 242 -14.47 0.55 -1.57
CA TRP A 242 -14.29 0.62 -3.02
C TRP A 242 -13.27 1.68 -3.40
N GLY A 243 -12.41 1.31 -4.34
CA GLY A 243 -11.32 2.10 -4.88
C GLY A 243 -11.43 2.30 -6.40
N PHE A 244 -10.91 3.41 -6.89
CA PHE A 244 -10.71 3.64 -8.33
C PHE A 244 -9.48 4.52 -8.54
N ARG A 245 -8.82 4.33 -9.68
CA ARG A 245 -7.73 5.19 -10.12
C ARG A 245 -7.86 5.45 -11.61
N THR A 246 -7.94 6.72 -12.00
CA THR A 246 -7.83 7.09 -13.42
C THR A 246 -6.44 6.74 -13.96
N GLN A 247 -6.39 6.18 -15.16
CA GLN A 247 -5.14 5.82 -15.83
C GLN A 247 -4.35 7.07 -16.21
N ASP A 248 -3.10 7.13 -15.75
CA ASP A 248 -2.15 8.19 -16.10
C ASP A 248 -1.24 7.70 -17.24
N PRO A 249 -1.30 8.30 -18.43
CA PRO A 249 -0.42 7.95 -19.54
C PRO A 249 1.07 8.16 -19.25
N ALA A 250 1.42 9.07 -18.34
CA ALA A 250 2.81 9.33 -17.96
C ALA A 250 3.33 8.34 -16.89
N ALA A 251 2.43 7.66 -16.19
CA ALA A 251 2.75 6.69 -15.14
C ALA A 251 1.76 5.51 -15.20
N PRO A 252 1.90 4.62 -16.20
CA PRO A 252 0.97 3.51 -16.39
C PRO A 252 0.95 2.60 -15.16
N ASN A 253 -0.25 2.33 -14.66
CA ASN A 253 -0.49 1.45 -13.52
C ASN A 253 -1.48 0.36 -13.95
N ALA A 254 -1.13 -0.90 -13.70
CA ALA A 254 -1.93 -2.07 -14.11
C ALA A 254 -3.30 -2.14 -13.42
N TYR A 255 -3.48 -1.43 -12.31
CA TYR A 255 -4.70 -1.33 -11.52
C TYR A 255 -5.53 -0.09 -11.84
N ALA A 256 -5.03 0.81 -12.70
CA ALA A 256 -5.78 2.00 -13.08
C ALA A 256 -6.80 1.70 -14.19
N GLY A 257 -7.94 2.37 -14.14
CA GLY A 257 -9.04 2.25 -15.10
C GLY A 257 -10.15 1.29 -14.67
N ASP A 258 -9.98 0.53 -13.59
CA ASP A 258 -10.98 -0.42 -13.10
C ASP A 258 -11.27 -0.24 -11.59
N PRO A 259 -12.51 -0.49 -11.15
CA PRO A 259 -12.85 -0.57 -9.73
C PRO A 259 -12.10 -1.70 -9.00
N TYR A 260 -11.66 -1.43 -7.78
CA TYR A 260 -11.06 -2.40 -6.87
C TYR A 260 -11.66 -2.30 -5.46
N VAL A 261 -11.40 -3.29 -4.61
CA VAL A 261 -11.76 -3.26 -3.19
C VAL A 261 -10.49 -3.23 -2.37
N GLN A 262 -10.22 -2.10 -1.72
CA GLN A 262 -9.18 -2.03 -0.68
C GLN A 262 -9.71 -2.76 0.56
N GLN A 263 -9.03 -3.82 0.98
CA GLN A 263 -9.45 -4.61 2.13
C GLN A 263 -9.16 -3.87 3.44
N ALA A 264 -9.93 -4.15 4.49
CA ALA A 264 -9.64 -3.62 5.82
C ALA A 264 -8.49 -4.44 6.43
N GLY A 265 -7.39 -3.78 6.80
CA GLY A 265 -6.17 -4.46 7.26
C GLY A 265 -4.90 -3.72 6.86
N GLU A 266 -3.86 -4.48 6.51
CA GLU A 266 -2.55 -3.98 6.09
C GLU A 266 -2.62 -3.05 4.88
N VAL A 267 -1.69 -2.09 4.86
CA VAL A 267 -1.54 -1.16 3.73
C VAL A 267 -1.08 -1.97 2.52
N ASP A 268 -1.81 -1.88 1.41
CA ASP A 268 -1.60 -2.56 0.11
C ASP A 268 -2.38 -3.86 -0.17
N GLU A 269 -3.25 -4.33 0.72
CA GLU A 269 -4.18 -5.43 0.38
C GLU A 269 -5.42 -4.94 -0.38
N PHE A 270 -5.50 -5.27 -1.67
CA PHE A 270 -6.67 -5.00 -2.48
C PHE A 270 -7.02 -6.15 -3.42
N VAL A 271 -8.31 -6.31 -3.67
CA VAL A 271 -8.84 -7.25 -4.67
C VAL A 271 -9.26 -6.46 -5.89
N MET A 272 -8.83 -6.92 -7.07
CA MET A 272 -9.25 -6.40 -8.38
C MET A 272 -10.28 -7.37 -8.98
N PRO A 273 -11.60 -7.14 -8.84
CA PRO A 273 -12.60 -8.10 -9.30
C PRO A 273 -12.42 -8.47 -10.77
N ILE A 274 -12.18 -7.50 -11.65
CA ILE A 274 -12.00 -7.75 -13.08
C ILE A 274 -10.81 -8.67 -13.39
N VAL A 275 -9.75 -8.62 -12.57
CA VAL A 275 -8.58 -9.51 -12.72
C VAL A 275 -8.96 -10.92 -12.31
N MET A 276 -9.69 -11.10 -11.21
CA MET A 276 -10.16 -12.42 -10.77
C MET A 276 -11.14 -13.05 -11.76
N LEU A 277 -12.07 -12.27 -12.32
CA LEU A 277 -12.96 -12.75 -13.39
C LEU A 277 -12.16 -13.15 -14.64
N SER A 278 -11.15 -12.35 -15.02
CA SER A 278 -10.27 -12.63 -16.16
C SER A 278 -9.43 -13.89 -15.96
N ASP A 279 -8.92 -14.11 -14.74
CA ASP A 279 -8.17 -15.30 -14.38
C ASP A 279 -9.05 -16.55 -14.48
N PHE A 280 -10.26 -16.51 -13.91
CA PHE A 280 -11.24 -17.58 -14.07
C PHE A 280 -11.57 -17.86 -15.54
N VAL A 281 -11.90 -16.82 -16.33
CA VAL A 281 -12.27 -16.99 -17.76
C VAL A 281 -11.11 -17.56 -18.58
N ARG A 282 -9.87 -17.21 -18.23
CA ARG A 282 -8.66 -17.71 -18.89
C ARG A 282 -8.37 -19.17 -18.55
N ASN A 283 -8.42 -19.52 -17.27
CA ASN A 283 -7.92 -20.81 -16.77
C ASN A 283 -9.03 -21.87 -16.66
N ARG A 284 -10.28 -21.45 -16.50
CA ARG A 284 -11.47 -22.31 -16.34
C ARG A 284 -11.36 -23.30 -15.19
N VAL A 285 -10.65 -22.90 -14.13
CA VAL A 285 -10.59 -23.66 -12.88
C VAL A 285 -11.88 -23.36 -12.12
N ALA A 286 -12.69 -24.40 -11.87
CA ALA A 286 -13.92 -24.24 -11.11
C ALA A 286 -13.58 -23.92 -9.65
N GLY A 287 -14.27 -22.94 -9.06
CA GLY A 287 -14.07 -22.51 -7.68
C GLY A 287 -13.01 -21.41 -7.51
N THR A 288 -12.41 -20.87 -8.57
CA THR A 288 -11.44 -19.75 -8.47
C THR A 288 -11.99 -18.57 -7.65
N LEU A 289 -13.24 -18.16 -7.87
CA LEU A 289 -13.83 -17.04 -7.12
C LEU A 289 -14.12 -17.44 -5.67
N ARG A 290 -14.45 -18.72 -5.43
CA ARG A 290 -14.68 -19.26 -4.09
C ARG A 290 -13.39 -19.36 -3.29
N GLU A 291 -12.30 -19.82 -3.88
CA GLU A 291 -10.99 -19.87 -3.23
C GLU A 291 -10.58 -18.48 -2.74
N GLU A 292 -10.84 -17.44 -3.55
CA GLU A 292 -10.56 -16.07 -3.14
C GLU A 292 -11.48 -15.57 -2.02
N TYR A 293 -12.76 -15.97 -2.02
CA TYR A 293 -13.63 -15.75 -0.87
C TYR A 293 -13.05 -16.39 0.40
N GLU A 294 -12.61 -17.65 0.31
CA GLU A 294 -12.12 -18.42 1.44
C GLU A 294 -10.82 -17.83 1.98
N ARG A 295 -9.91 -17.41 1.10
CA ARG A 295 -8.69 -16.66 1.45
C ARG A 295 -9.01 -15.38 2.23
N CYS A 296 -9.93 -14.57 1.72
CA CYS A 296 -10.37 -13.35 2.39
C CYS A 296 -11.03 -13.62 3.75
N ALA A 297 -11.74 -14.76 3.88
CA ALA A 297 -12.39 -15.15 5.13
C ALA A 297 -11.39 -15.65 6.19
N SER A 298 -10.38 -16.43 5.79
CA SER A 298 -9.37 -16.96 6.72
C SER A 298 -8.51 -15.85 7.32
N GLU A 299 -8.10 -14.89 6.51
CA GLU A 299 -7.24 -13.77 6.94
C GLU A 299 -8.00 -12.77 7.85
N GLY A 300 -9.34 -12.71 7.74
CA GLY A 300 -10.18 -11.90 8.63
C GLY A 300 -10.38 -12.47 10.04
N THR A 301 -9.92 -13.69 10.33
CA THR A 301 -10.17 -14.38 11.60
C THR A 301 -9.02 -14.25 12.61
N GLU A 302 -7.86 -13.71 12.22
CA GLU A 302 -6.70 -13.55 13.12
C GLU A 302 -6.73 -12.27 13.98
N VAL A 303 -7.75 -11.43 13.83
CA VAL A 303 -7.94 -10.23 14.67
C VAL A 303 -9.19 -10.42 15.54
N GLY A 304 -9.03 -11.17 16.63
CA GLY A 304 -10.05 -11.40 17.66
C GLY A 304 -9.49 -11.30 19.06
#